data_AF-A0A9X5BGR0-F1
#
_entry.id   AF-A0A9X5BGR0-F1
#
_cell.length_a   1.000
_cell.length_b   1.000
_cell.length_c   1.000
_cell.angle_alpha   90.00
_cell.angle_beta   90.00
_cell.angle_gamma   90.00
#
_symmetry.space_group_name_H-M   'P 1'
#
loop_
_entity.id
_entity.type
_entity.pdbx_description
1 polymer ?
#
loop_
_entity_poly.entity_id
_entity_poly.type
_entity_poly.pdbx_seq_one_letter_code
_entity_poly.pdbx_strand_id
1 'polypeptide(L)' 'MKAYFVAMYLRLSRDDNVSKSGMDAAGSVKTESNSISSQRELIRSYIRKHEDMELFDVYVDV' A
#
# COMPACT_ATOMS: atom_id res chain seq x y z
N MET A 1 -15.23 -24.68 2.23
CA MET A 1 -14.44 -23.68 2.98
C MET A 1 -15.11 -22.33 2.75
N LYS A 2 -15.30 -21.49 3.79
CA LYS A 2 -15.87 -20.14 3.59
C LYS A 2 -14.74 -19.21 3.18
N ALA A 3 -14.90 -18.49 2.08
CA ALA A 3 -13.99 -17.43 1.66
C ALA A 3 -14.52 -16.08 2.17
N TYR A 4 -13.68 -15.32 2.85
CA TYR A 4 -13.93 -13.95 3.27
C TYR A 4 -13.34 -13.00 2.22
N PHE A 5 -14.22 -12.21 1.59
CA PHE A 5 -13.78 -11.13 0.73
C PHE A 5 -13.24 -9.98 1.59
N VAL A 6 -11.97 -9.64 1.39
CA VAL A 6 -11.27 -8.60 2.13
C VAL A 6 -10.86 -7.47 1.20
N ALA A 7 -10.79 -6.24 1.72
CA ALA A 7 -10.26 -5.09 0.99
C ALA A 7 -9.08 -4.48 1.74
N MET A 8 -8.15 -3.89 1.00
CA MET A 8 -6.98 -3.21 1.55
C MET A 8 -7.17 -1.69 1.41
N TYR A 9 -7.01 -0.95 2.50
CA TYR A 9 -6.95 0.52 2.48
C TYR A 9 -5.53 0.97 2.79
N LEU A 10 -4.94 1.77 1.91
CA LEU A 10 -3.59 2.32 2.04
C LEU A 10 -3.69 3.84 2.08
N ARG A 11 -2.97 4.47 2.99
CA ARG A 11 -2.85 5.93 3.03
C ARG A 11 -1.40 6.36 3.18
N LEU A 12 -1.02 7.43 2.48
CA LEU A 12 0.29 8.03 2.65
C LEU A 12 0.47 8.51 4.09
N SER A 13 1.69 8.35 4.60
CA SER A 13 2.02 8.97 5.88
C SER A 13 1.93 10.50 5.72
N ARG A 14 1.52 11.18 6.80
CA ARG A 14 1.44 12.65 6.77
C ARG A 14 2.80 13.27 6.45
N ASP A 15 3.88 12.68 6.92
CA ASP A 15 5.25 13.17 6.73
C ASP A 15 5.75 12.94 5.29
N ASP A 16 5.30 11.87 4.63
CA ASP A 16 5.54 11.66 3.19
C ASP A 16 4.74 12.65 2.32
N ASN A 17 3.61 13.16 2.81
CA ASN A 17 2.84 14.21 2.11
C ASN A 17 3.54 15.57 2.20
N VAL A 18 4.22 15.87 3.31
CA VAL A 18 5.03 17.10 3.48
C VAL A 18 6.27 17.08 2.58
N SER A 19 6.74 15.89 2.22
CA SER A 19 7.89 15.67 1.34
C SER A 19 7.57 15.79 -0.16
N LYS A 20 6.47 16.46 -0.54
CA LYS A 20 6.09 16.77 -1.95
C LYS A 20 7.07 17.70 -2.69
N SER A 21 8.30 17.86 -2.22
CA SER A 21 9.44 17.90 -3.14
C SER A 21 9.56 16.49 -3.73
N GLY A 22 8.76 16.18 -4.75
CA GLY A 22 8.68 14.85 -5.40
C GLY A 22 9.98 14.38 -6.06
N MET A 23 11.10 15.02 -5.76
CA MET A 23 12.45 14.68 -6.15
C MET A 23 13.08 13.82 -5.05
N ASP A 24 13.47 12.59 -5.39
CA ASP A 24 14.52 11.94 -4.61
C ASP A 24 15.83 12.78 -4.69
N ALA A 25 16.83 12.45 -3.86
CA ALA A 25 18.15 13.11 -3.91
C ALA A 25 18.85 12.98 -5.28
N ALA A 26 18.26 12.24 -6.23
CA ALA A 26 18.74 11.97 -7.58
C ALA A 26 17.93 12.67 -8.70
N GLY A 27 16.88 13.45 -8.39
CA GLY A 27 16.12 14.17 -9.42
C GLY A 27 14.87 13.47 -9.96
N SER A 28 14.51 12.28 -9.46
CA SER A 28 13.45 11.43 -10.02
C SER A 28 12.10 11.70 -9.35
N VAL A 29 11.04 11.81 -10.17
CA VAL A 29 9.65 11.86 -9.70
C VAL A 29 9.29 10.53 -9.03
N LYS A 30 9.16 10.52 -7.70
CA LYS A 30 8.70 9.33 -6.98
C LYS A 30 7.21 9.08 -7.26
N THR A 31 6.91 8.07 -8.07
CA THR A 31 5.53 7.66 -8.42
C THR A 31 4.78 7.00 -7.25
N GLU A 32 5.46 6.44 -6.25
CA GLU A 32 4.89 6.00 -4.98
C GLU A 32 5.89 6.27 -3.83
N SER A 33 5.41 6.60 -2.62
CA SER A 33 6.29 6.66 -1.45
C SER A 33 6.72 5.24 -1.05
N ASN A 34 7.87 5.14 -0.38
CA ASN A 34 8.31 3.88 0.20
C ASN A 34 7.26 3.30 1.17
N SER A 35 6.48 4.16 1.85
CA SER A 35 5.50 3.74 2.85
C SER A 35 4.27 3.05 2.24
N ILE A 36 3.76 3.48 1.08
CA ILE A 36 2.62 2.82 0.41
C ILE A 36 3.02 1.43 -0.10
N SER A 37 4.19 1.34 -0.74
CA SER A 37 4.70 0.08 -1.28
C SER A 37 4.94 -0.96 -0.19
N SER A 38 5.58 -0.57 0.92
CA SER A 38 5.82 -1.47 2.05
C SER A 38 4.51 -1.92 2.73
N GLN A 39 3.54 -1.03 2.92
CA GLN A 39 2.23 -1.40 3.48
C GLN A 39 1.50 -2.40 2.58
N ARG A 40 1.52 -2.18 1.25
CA ARG A 40 0.91 -3.07 0.26
C ARG A 40 1.50 -4.47 0.31
N GLU A 41 2.82 -4.58 0.36
CA GLU A 41 3.50 -5.87 0.42
C GLU A 41 3.18 -6.63 1.71
N LEU A 42 3.19 -5.92 2.85
CA LEU A 42 2.90 -6.51 4.15
C LEU A 42 1.48 -7.10 4.20
N ILE A 43 0.48 -6.34 3.74
CA ILE A 43 -0.91 -6.78 3.72
C ILE A 43 -1.12 -7.92 2.71
N ARG A 44 -0.49 -7.85 1.53
CA ARG A 44 -0.54 -8.97 0.56
C ARG A 44 0.09 -10.24 1.11
N SER A 45 1.20 -10.14 1.81
CA SER A 45 1.86 -11.28 2.46
C SER A 45 0.98 -11.90 3.53
N TYR A 46 0.26 -11.07 4.30
CA TYR A 46 -0.74 -11.55 5.25
C TYR A 46 -1.85 -12.31 4.54
N ILE A 47 -2.56 -11.70 3.58
CA ILE A 47 -3.69 -12.33 2.88
C ILE A 47 -3.28 -13.67 2.23
N ARG A 48 -2.11 -13.75 1.58
CA ARG A 48 -1.62 -14.97 0.94
C ARG A 48 -1.36 -16.13 1.90
N LYS A 49 -1.12 -15.87 3.19
CA LYS A 49 -0.93 -16.91 4.21
C LYS A 49 -2.25 -17.48 4.73
N HIS A 50 -3.37 -16.88 4.38
CA HIS A 50 -4.70 -17.24 4.85
C HIS A 50 -5.54 -17.79 3.69
N GLU A 51 -5.76 -19.11 3.66
CA GLU A 51 -6.51 -19.81 2.60
C GLU A 51 -8.01 -19.44 2.57
N ASP A 52 -8.52 -18.83 3.65
CA ASP A 52 -9.91 -18.40 3.79
C ASP A 52 -10.11 -16.93 3.38
N MET A 53 -9.09 -16.22 2.89
CA MET A 53 -9.17 -14.82 2.48
C MET A 53 -8.99 -14.65 0.97
N GLU A 54 -9.84 -13.83 0.37
CA GLU A 54 -9.74 -13.41 -1.03
C GLU A 54 -9.73 -11.89 -1.12
N LEU A 55 -8.67 -11.32 -1.70
CA LEU A 55 -8.57 -9.87 -1.90
C LEU A 55 -9.54 -9.41 -2.99
N PHE A 56 -10.55 -8.64 -2.60
CA PHE A 56 -11.56 -8.07 -3.48
C PHE A 56 -11.09 -6.79 -4.16
N ASP A 57 -10.57 -5.82 -3.39
CA ASP A 57 -10.18 -4.52 -3.92
C ASP A 57 -9.11 -3.82 -3.05
N VAL A 58 -8.48 -2.78 -3.63
CA VAL A 58 -7.45 -1.95 -3.00
C VAL A 58 -7.79 -0.48 -3.15
N TYR A 59 -8.00 0.20 -2.03
CA TYR A 59 -8.25 1.64 -1.94
C TYR A 59 -6.97 2.37 -1.51
N VAL A 60 -6.61 3.44 -2.20
CA VAL A 60 -5.38 4.20 -1.94
C VAL A 60 -5.69 5.69 -1.80
N ASP A 61 -5.21 6.30 -0.72
CA ASP A 61 -5.33 7.72 -0.40
C ASP A 61 -3.91 8.35 -0.34
N VAL A 62 -3.58 9.20 -1.32
CA VAL A 62 -2.24 9.78 -1.58
C VAL A 62 -2.24 11.32 -1.49
#